data_AF-A0AAX6F5X3-F1
#
_entry.id   AF-A0AAX6F5X3-F1
#
_cell.length_a   1.000
_cell.length_b   1.000
_cell.length_c   1.000
_cell.angle_alpha   90.00
_cell.angle_beta   90.00
_cell.angle_gamma   90.00
#
_symmetry.space_group_name_H-M   'P 1'
#
loop_
_entity.id
_entity.type
_entity.pdbx_description
1 polymer ?
#
loop_
_entity_poly.entity_id
_entity_poly.type
_entity_poly.pdbx_seq_one_letter_code
_entity_poly.pdbx_strand_id
1 'polypeptide(L)'
;MLHLGVSSSPSLLSPVPSGRTKLHLPSLNSSFNGLRIRTAAISIKPPPAPSPARTVAIKMAKREEELKEIRTKTTEEINEEIVDLKGELFMLRLQRSARNEFKSSEFRRMRKRVARMLTVRRERELEEGINKRLSRKLDRKWKRSIVVRPPPSLRKKQEEEKAAEAEKAASA
;
A
#
# COMPACT_ATOMS: atom_id res chain seq x y z
N MET A 1 -32.09 62.55 28.72
CA MET A 1 -32.54 62.02 30.03
C MET A 1 -32.80 60.53 29.82
N LEU A 2 -32.15 59.55 30.43
CA LEU A 2 -31.19 59.43 31.53
C LEU A 2 -30.31 58.19 31.25
N HIS A 3 -29.08 58.21 31.76
CA HIS A 3 -28.19 57.06 31.90
C HIS A 3 -28.70 56.07 32.97
N LEU A 4 -28.00 54.91 33.06
CA LEU A 4 -27.89 53.88 34.13
C LEU A 4 -28.37 52.50 33.63
N GLY A 5 -27.66 51.38 33.79
CA GLY A 5 -26.46 51.12 34.58
C GLY A 5 -25.75 49.83 34.16
N VAL A 6 -24.56 49.70 34.74
CA VAL A 6 -23.54 48.65 34.60
C VAL A 6 -23.84 47.49 35.56
N SER A 7 -23.66 46.24 35.11
CA SER A 7 -23.14 45.10 35.90
C SER A 7 -22.80 43.93 34.95
N SER A 8 -21.52 43.71 34.64
CA SER A 8 -20.63 42.72 35.29
C SER A 8 -21.12 41.26 35.22
N SER A 9 -20.77 40.55 34.14
CA SER A 9 -20.83 39.09 34.09
C SER A 9 -19.49 38.47 34.53
N PRO A 10 -19.46 37.51 35.48
CA PRO A 10 -18.22 36.90 35.92
C PRO A 10 -17.79 35.76 34.99
N SER A 11 -16.52 35.81 34.65
CA SER A 11 -15.71 34.77 34.03
C SER A 11 -15.61 33.50 34.87
N LEU A 12 -15.80 32.32 34.26
CA LEU A 12 -15.28 31.05 34.75
C LEU A 12 -14.70 30.24 33.57
N LEU A 13 -13.48 30.60 33.17
CA LEU A 13 -12.57 29.69 32.47
C LEU A 13 -11.89 28.84 33.55
N SER A 14 -12.18 27.56 33.61
CA SER A 14 -11.44 26.62 34.46
C SER A 14 -10.03 26.41 33.88
N PRO A 15 -8.94 26.61 34.66
CA PRO A 15 -7.61 26.27 34.21
C PRO A 15 -7.41 24.76 34.32
N VAL A 16 -7.18 24.09 33.19
CA VAL A 16 -6.69 22.70 33.17
C VAL A 16 -5.30 22.69 33.81
N PRO A 17 -5.02 21.83 34.81
CA PRO A 17 -3.70 21.76 35.41
C PRO A 17 -2.70 21.15 34.41
N SER A 18 -1.88 22.01 33.80
CA SER A 18 -0.72 21.55 33.02
C SER A 18 0.31 21.02 34.02
N GLY A 19 0.31 19.71 34.24
CA GLY A 19 1.37 18.99 34.94
C GLY A 19 2.66 19.05 34.13
N ARG A 20 3.36 20.19 34.19
CA ARG A 20 4.66 20.41 33.54
C ARG A 20 5.75 19.80 34.43
N THR A 21 5.92 18.48 34.42
CA THR A 21 7.11 17.88 34.98
C THR A 21 8.29 18.19 34.05
N LYS A 22 9.12 19.16 34.44
CA LYS A 22 10.39 19.45 33.77
C LYS A 22 11.33 18.28 34.08
N LEU A 23 11.45 17.31 33.18
CA LEU A 23 12.54 16.34 33.22
C LEU A 23 13.82 17.06 32.77
N HIS A 24 14.73 17.29 33.71
CA HIS A 24 16.08 17.81 33.44
C HIS A 24 16.94 16.66 32.91
N LEU A 25 17.09 16.56 31.58
CA LEU A 25 18.10 15.66 31.00
C LEU A 25 19.50 16.31 31.14
N PRO A 26 20.53 15.55 31.56
CA PRO A 26 21.89 16.07 31.60
C PRO A 26 22.39 16.38 30.17
N SER A 27 23.13 17.48 30.03
CA SER A 27 23.74 17.91 28.78
C SER A 27 24.73 16.86 28.29
N LEU A 28 24.49 16.29 27.11
CA LEU A 28 25.48 15.53 26.37
C LEU A 28 26.58 16.50 25.91
N ASN A 29 27.70 16.51 26.62
CA ASN A 29 28.90 17.24 26.21
C ASN A 29 29.48 16.57 24.96
N SER A 30 29.18 17.13 23.79
CA SER A 30 29.81 16.76 22.52
C SER A 30 30.86 17.81 22.15
N SER A 31 32.10 17.37 21.91
CA SER A 31 33.25 18.19 21.48
C SER A 31 33.20 18.62 20.00
N PHE A 32 32.05 18.48 19.32
CA PHE A 32 31.94 18.84 17.91
C PHE A 32 31.59 20.34 17.77
N ASN A 33 32.61 21.19 17.68
CA ASN A 33 32.49 22.65 17.50
C ASN A 33 32.07 23.02 16.05
N GLY A 34 30.95 22.48 15.55
CA GLY A 34 30.54 22.67 14.16
C GLY A 34 29.06 22.94 13.91
N LEU A 35 28.14 22.43 14.74
CA LEU A 35 26.71 22.70 14.58
C LEU A 35 26.02 22.78 15.94
N ARG A 36 25.67 23.99 16.36
CA ARG A 36 24.80 24.23 17.51
C ARG A 36 23.36 23.89 17.11
N ILE A 37 23.01 22.60 17.17
CA ILE A 37 21.62 22.16 17.03
C ILE A 37 20.88 22.73 18.25
N ARG A 38 20.15 23.83 18.06
CA ARG A 38 19.16 24.28 19.04
C ARG A 38 18.17 23.13 19.18
N THR A 39 18.19 22.43 20.31
CA THR A 39 17.16 21.46 20.66
C THR A 39 15.86 22.23 20.90
N ALA A 40 15.19 22.62 19.81
CA ALA A 40 13.80 22.98 19.85
C ALA A 40 13.08 21.77 20.44
N ALA A 41 12.37 21.98 21.54
CA ALA A 41 11.61 20.93 22.22
C ALA A 41 10.75 20.20 21.18
N ILE A 42 11.16 18.96 20.84
CA ILE A 42 10.37 18.09 20.00
C ILE A 42 9.11 17.78 20.80
N SER A 43 8.00 18.39 20.42
CA SER A 43 6.69 18.03 20.95
C SER A 43 6.37 16.62 20.46
N ILE A 44 6.67 15.62 21.29
CA ILE A 44 6.28 14.24 21.05
C ILE A 44 4.76 14.21 21.18
N LYS A 45 4.04 14.32 20.06
CA LYS A 45 2.61 13.99 20.03
C LYS A 45 2.45 12.55 20.56
N PRO A 46 1.53 12.29 21.50
CA PRO A 46 1.26 10.93 21.93
C PRO A 46 0.87 10.06 20.72
N PRO A 47 1.20 8.75 20.72
CA PRO A 47 0.85 7.88 19.62
C PRO A 47 -0.67 7.92 19.38
N PRO A 48 -1.14 7.91 18.12
CA PRO A 48 -2.57 7.88 17.84
C PRO A 48 -3.18 6.63 18.49
N ALA A 49 -4.34 6.81 19.14
CA ALA A 49 -5.09 5.72 19.74
C ALA A 49 -5.29 4.55 18.75
N PRO A 50 -5.30 3.28 19.22
CA PRO A 50 -5.47 2.13 18.34
C PRO A 50 -6.78 2.26 17.55
N SER A 51 -6.64 2.32 16.23
CA SER A 51 -7.77 2.27 15.29
C SER A 51 -8.66 1.05 15.57
N PRO A 52 -9.98 1.09 15.30
CA PRO A 52 -10.91 0.03 15.71
C PRO A 52 -10.45 -1.35 15.22
N ALA A 53 -10.18 -2.25 16.17
CA ALA A 53 -9.58 -3.57 15.99
C ALA A 53 -10.26 -4.41 14.89
N ARG A 54 -11.57 -4.25 14.73
CA ARG A 54 -12.40 -4.93 13.71
C ARG A 54 -11.90 -4.71 12.28
N THR A 55 -11.39 -3.51 11.95
CA THR A 55 -10.91 -3.22 10.58
C THR A 55 -9.57 -3.87 10.27
N VAL A 56 -8.75 -4.08 11.30
CA VAL A 56 -7.45 -4.75 11.18
C VAL A 56 -7.68 -6.26 11.01
N ALA A 57 -8.55 -6.85 11.82
CA ALA A 57 -8.91 -8.27 11.73
C ALA A 57 -9.41 -8.67 10.32
N ILE A 58 -10.34 -7.91 9.73
CA ILE A 58 -10.86 -8.19 8.37
C ILE A 58 -9.74 -8.14 7.30
N LYS A 59 -8.81 -7.18 7.43
CA LYS A 59 -7.67 -7.07 6.50
C LYS A 59 -6.68 -8.22 6.65
N MET A 60 -6.56 -8.80 7.85
CA MET A 60 -5.71 -9.96 8.12
C MET A 60 -6.35 -11.23 7.57
N ALA A 61 -7.65 -11.45 7.79
CA ALA A 61 -8.38 -12.60 7.22
C ALA A 61 -8.23 -12.68 5.70
N LYS A 62 -8.53 -11.59 4.98
CA LYS A 62 -8.36 -11.55 3.51
C LYS A 62 -6.91 -11.77 3.07
N ARG A 63 -5.94 -11.32 3.88
CA ARG A 63 -4.53 -11.54 3.59
C ARG A 63 -4.15 -13.01 3.72
N GLU A 64 -4.66 -13.68 4.74
CA GLU A 64 -4.39 -15.09 5.02
C GLU A 64 -5.03 -15.99 3.96
N GLU A 65 -6.26 -15.69 3.55
CA GLU A 65 -6.94 -16.35 2.42
C GLU A 65 -6.11 -16.24 1.13
N GLU A 66 -5.71 -15.02 0.76
CA GLU A 66 -4.86 -14.80 -0.42
C GLU A 66 -3.51 -15.53 -0.33
N LEU A 67 -2.94 -15.69 0.88
CA LEU A 67 -1.69 -16.45 1.05
C LEU A 67 -1.91 -17.96 0.92
N LYS A 68 -3.03 -18.49 1.42
CA LYS A 68 -3.41 -19.89 1.24
C LYS A 68 -3.60 -20.20 -0.25
N GLU A 69 -4.32 -19.35 -0.98
CA GLU A 69 -4.52 -19.46 -2.44
C GLU A 69 -3.19 -19.48 -3.22
N ILE A 70 -2.22 -18.64 -2.84
CA ILE A 70 -0.93 -18.59 -3.54
C ILE A 70 -0.12 -19.86 -3.26
N ARG A 71 -0.20 -20.41 -2.03
CA ARG A 71 0.54 -21.62 -1.65
C ARG A 71 0.01 -22.88 -2.35
N THR A 72 -1.27 -22.94 -2.68
CA THR A 72 -1.87 -24.07 -3.41
C THR A 72 -1.52 -24.09 -4.89
N LYS A 73 -1.18 -22.93 -5.48
CA LYS A 73 -0.85 -22.81 -6.92
C LYS A 73 0.52 -23.38 -7.27
N THR A 74 0.67 -23.82 -8.51
CA THR A 74 1.96 -24.28 -9.05
C THR A 74 2.92 -23.10 -9.30
N THR A 75 4.23 -23.35 -9.42
CA THR A 75 5.22 -22.29 -9.66
C THR A 75 5.03 -21.61 -11.02
N GLU A 76 4.53 -22.35 -12.01
CA GLU A 76 4.22 -21.88 -13.37
C GLU A 76 3.02 -20.93 -13.34
N GLU A 77 1.92 -21.34 -12.73
CA GLU A 77 0.73 -20.51 -12.52
C GLU A 77 1.07 -19.20 -11.79
N ILE A 78 1.92 -19.26 -10.76
CA ILE A 78 2.40 -18.07 -10.05
C ILE A 78 3.13 -17.11 -11.00
N ASN A 79 3.98 -17.63 -11.89
CA ASN A 79 4.72 -16.80 -12.83
C ASN A 79 3.79 -16.15 -13.87
N GLU A 80 2.78 -16.87 -14.35
CA GLU A 80 1.78 -16.36 -15.27
C GLU A 80 0.91 -15.27 -14.61
N GLU A 81 0.40 -15.52 -13.41
CA GLU A 81 -0.40 -14.54 -12.66
C GLU A 81 0.41 -13.28 -12.33
N ILE A 82 1.72 -13.39 -12.08
CA ILE A 82 2.60 -12.22 -11.92
C ILE A 82 2.64 -11.38 -13.20
N VAL A 83 2.74 -12.00 -14.38
CA VAL A 83 2.77 -11.29 -15.67
C VAL A 83 1.43 -10.62 -15.92
N ASP A 84 0.33 -11.32 -15.68
CA ASP A 84 -1.01 -10.81 -15.94
C ASP A 84 -1.37 -9.64 -15.01
N LEU A 85 -1.10 -9.75 -13.70
CA LEU A 85 -1.31 -8.65 -12.76
C LEU A 85 -0.44 -7.42 -13.08
N LYS A 86 0.76 -7.61 -13.63
CA LYS A 86 1.60 -6.49 -14.10
C LYS A 86 1.00 -5.83 -15.34
N GLY A 87 0.42 -6.60 -16.25
CA GLY A 87 -0.32 -6.09 -17.41
C GLY A 87 -1.56 -5.29 -17.00
N GLU A 88 -2.34 -5.81 -16.07
CA GLU A 88 -3.49 -5.07 -15.52
C GLU A 88 -3.06 -3.79 -14.79
N LEU A 89 -1.94 -3.82 -14.06
CA LEU A 89 -1.40 -2.63 -13.39
C LEU A 89 -0.99 -1.55 -14.40
N PHE A 90 -0.51 -1.96 -15.58
CA PHE A 90 -0.22 -1.03 -16.68
C PHE A 90 -1.50 -0.39 -17.22
N MET A 91 -2.57 -1.17 -17.42
CA MET A 91 -3.87 -0.63 -17.83
C MET A 91 -4.45 0.35 -16.82
N LEU A 92 -4.36 0.06 -15.52
CA LEU A 92 -4.77 1.02 -14.49
C LEU A 92 -3.98 2.33 -14.55
N ARG A 93 -2.68 2.29 -14.91
CA ARG A 93 -1.88 3.50 -15.10
C ARG A 93 -2.37 4.30 -16.31
N LEU A 94 -2.68 3.63 -17.41
CA LEU A 94 -3.23 4.27 -18.61
C LEU A 94 -4.61 4.90 -18.34
N GLN A 95 -5.49 4.20 -17.64
CA GLN A 95 -6.79 4.74 -17.22
C GLN A 95 -6.62 5.99 -16.34
N ARG A 96 -5.67 5.94 -15.39
CA ARG A 96 -5.34 7.09 -14.55
C ARG A 96 -4.81 8.28 -15.34
N SER A 97 -3.95 8.06 -16.33
CA SER A 97 -3.46 9.15 -17.19
C SER A 97 -4.55 9.72 -18.09
N ALA A 98 -5.47 8.87 -18.57
CA ALA A 98 -6.64 9.29 -19.35
C ALA A 98 -7.69 10.06 -18.52
N ARG A 99 -7.49 10.17 -17.18
CA ARG A 99 -8.45 10.77 -16.24
C ARG A 99 -9.81 10.07 -16.22
N ASN A 100 -9.85 8.79 -16.56
CA ASN A 100 -11.04 7.96 -16.38
C ASN A 100 -11.28 7.68 -14.90
N GLU A 101 -12.49 7.26 -14.55
CA GLU A 101 -12.80 6.81 -13.19
C GLU A 101 -12.13 5.46 -12.90
N PHE A 102 -11.37 5.36 -11.81
CA PHE A 102 -10.75 4.13 -11.35
C PHE A 102 -10.66 4.07 -9.82
N LYS A 103 -10.55 2.85 -9.27
CA LYS A 103 -10.38 2.63 -7.82
C LYS A 103 -8.91 2.72 -7.42
N SER A 104 -8.53 3.72 -6.63
CA SER A 104 -7.14 3.93 -6.19
C SER A 104 -6.59 2.80 -5.29
N SER A 105 -7.48 2.07 -4.60
CA SER A 105 -7.14 0.91 -3.77
C SER A 105 -6.53 -0.24 -4.58
N GLU A 106 -6.92 -0.40 -5.85
CA GLU A 106 -6.47 -1.51 -6.70
C GLU A 106 -4.97 -1.42 -6.98
N PHE A 107 -4.40 -0.22 -7.17
CA PHE A 107 -2.95 -0.02 -7.28
C PHE A 107 -2.17 -0.62 -6.10
N ARG A 108 -2.71 -0.48 -4.89
CA ARG A 108 -2.06 -1.01 -3.68
C ARG A 108 -2.31 -2.50 -3.54
N ARG A 109 -3.53 -2.97 -3.82
CA ARG A 109 -3.92 -4.38 -3.77
C ARG A 109 -3.07 -5.21 -4.72
N MET A 110 -3.04 -4.84 -6.00
CA MET A 110 -2.32 -5.59 -7.05
C MET A 110 -0.81 -5.62 -6.80
N ARG A 111 -0.19 -4.49 -6.44
CA ARG A 111 1.24 -4.47 -6.07
C ARG A 111 1.55 -5.37 -4.88
N LYS A 112 0.69 -5.38 -3.86
CA LYS A 112 0.84 -6.27 -2.70
C LYS A 112 0.64 -7.73 -3.08
N ARG A 113 -0.29 -8.06 -3.98
CA ARG A 113 -0.51 -9.44 -4.43
C ARG A 113 0.70 -9.97 -5.22
N VAL A 114 1.27 -9.18 -6.13
CA VAL A 114 2.52 -9.50 -6.83
C VAL A 114 3.67 -9.73 -5.82
N ALA A 115 3.79 -8.87 -4.81
CA ALA A 115 4.83 -9.04 -3.79
C ALA A 115 4.69 -10.37 -3.02
N ARG A 116 3.47 -10.78 -2.65
CA ARG A 116 3.22 -12.05 -1.97
C ARG A 116 3.51 -13.27 -2.84
N MET A 117 3.19 -13.20 -4.13
CA MET A 117 3.52 -14.26 -5.08
C MET A 117 5.04 -14.44 -5.22
N LEU A 118 5.79 -13.32 -5.30
CA LEU A 118 7.25 -13.35 -5.34
C LEU A 118 7.87 -13.88 -4.05
N THR A 119 7.27 -13.60 -2.88
CA THR A 119 7.77 -14.18 -1.61
C THR A 119 7.57 -15.68 -1.57
N VAL A 120 6.38 -16.19 -1.93
CA VAL A 120 6.12 -17.64 -1.93
C VAL A 120 7.03 -18.36 -2.94
N ARG A 121 7.23 -17.78 -4.13
CA ARG A 121 8.20 -18.31 -5.11
C ARG A 121 9.61 -18.37 -4.50
N ARG A 122 10.03 -17.34 -3.77
CA ARG A 122 11.36 -17.31 -3.14
C ARG A 122 11.49 -18.28 -1.97
N GLU A 123 10.42 -18.50 -1.20
CA GLU A 123 10.37 -19.52 -0.15
C GLU A 123 10.60 -20.92 -0.74
N ARG A 124 9.94 -21.26 -1.84
CA ARG A 124 10.17 -22.53 -2.57
C ARG A 124 11.62 -22.69 -3.06
N GLU A 125 12.20 -21.64 -3.64
CA GLU A 125 13.62 -21.66 -4.04
C GLU A 125 14.58 -21.87 -2.85
N LEU A 126 14.20 -21.44 -1.64
CA LEU A 126 15.00 -21.64 -0.43
C LEU A 126 14.87 -23.08 0.09
N GLU A 127 13.68 -23.68 0.01
CA GLU A 127 13.43 -25.09 0.33
C GLU A 127 14.25 -26.03 -0.58
N GLU A 128 14.39 -25.68 -1.87
CA GLU A 128 15.25 -26.37 -2.83
C GLU A 128 16.76 -26.16 -2.58
N GLY A 129 17.14 -25.30 -1.64
CA GLY A 129 18.54 -25.01 -1.32
C GLY A 129 19.24 -24.07 -2.32
N ILE A 130 18.49 -23.30 -3.12
CA ILE A 130 19.09 -22.42 -4.14
C ILE A 130 19.74 -21.18 -3.50
N ASN A 131 21.06 -21.09 -3.67
CA ASN A 131 21.87 -19.95 -3.29
C ASN A 131 21.40 -18.62 -3.91
N LYS A 132 21.58 -17.51 -3.18
CA LYS A 132 21.18 -16.15 -3.61
C LYS A 132 21.77 -15.73 -4.96
N ARG A 133 22.98 -16.20 -5.30
CA ARG A 133 23.62 -15.90 -6.60
C ARG A 133 22.94 -16.63 -7.75
N LEU A 134 22.60 -17.91 -7.56
CA LEU A 134 21.93 -18.74 -8.56
C LEU A 134 20.50 -18.25 -8.81
N SER A 135 19.75 -17.95 -7.74
CA SER A 135 18.40 -17.37 -7.83
C SER A 135 18.39 -16.08 -8.67
N ARG A 136 19.34 -15.16 -8.47
CA ARG A 136 19.45 -13.95 -9.32
C ARG A 136 19.74 -14.26 -10.79
N LYS A 137 20.56 -15.28 -11.08
CA LYS A 137 20.85 -15.68 -12.47
C LYS A 137 19.59 -16.25 -13.14
N LEU A 138 18.84 -17.09 -12.42
CA LEU A 138 17.56 -17.65 -12.87
C LEU A 138 16.51 -16.56 -13.08
N ASP A 139 16.34 -15.64 -12.12
CA ASP A 139 15.42 -14.50 -12.23
C ASP A 139 15.75 -13.59 -13.42
N ARG A 140 17.03 -13.31 -13.67
CA ARG A 140 17.47 -12.57 -14.87
C ARG A 140 17.21 -13.32 -16.17
N LYS A 141 17.38 -14.65 -16.19
CA LYS A 141 17.08 -15.48 -17.36
C LYS A 141 15.57 -15.46 -17.64
N TRP A 142 14.76 -15.66 -16.60
CA TRP A 142 13.31 -15.60 -16.69
C TRP A 142 12.81 -14.23 -17.15
N LYS A 143 13.28 -13.12 -16.55
CA LYS A 143 12.88 -11.77 -16.96
C LYS A 143 13.19 -11.46 -18.43
N ARG A 144 14.26 -12.04 -18.98
CA ARG A 144 14.61 -11.90 -20.40
C ARG A 144 13.70 -12.73 -21.31
N SER A 145 13.16 -13.85 -20.84
CA SER A 145 12.25 -14.70 -21.62
C SER A 145 10.79 -14.26 -21.57
N ILE A 146 10.43 -13.24 -20.78
CA ILE A 146 9.05 -12.76 -20.70
C ILE A 146 8.68 -12.05 -22.01
N VAL A 147 7.70 -12.63 -22.72
CA VAL A 147 7.05 -11.99 -23.87
C VAL A 147 5.92 -11.11 -23.38
N VAL A 148 5.88 -9.85 -23.83
CA VAL A 148 4.81 -8.91 -23.48
C VAL A 148 3.52 -9.36 -24.16
N ARG A 149 2.48 -9.58 -23.37
CA ARG A 149 1.18 -10.07 -23.82
C ARG A 149 0.06 -9.15 -23.29
N PRO A 150 -1.03 -8.92 -24.03
CA PRO A 150 -2.13 -8.09 -23.55
C PRO A 150 -2.76 -8.75 -22.31
N PRO A 151 -3.17 -7.98 -21.29
CA PRO A 151 -3.72 -8.51 -20.06
C PRO A 151 -5.06 -9.22 -20.32
N PRO A 152 -5.39 -10.25 -19.51
CA PRO A 152 -6.56 -11.09 -19.74
C PRO A 152 -7.88 -10.30 -19.71
N SER A 153 -7.98 -9.26 -18.88
CA SER A 153 -9.15 -8.39 -18.82
C SER A 153 -9.43 -7.63 -20.13
N LEU A 154 -8.41 -7.33 -20.92
CA LEU A 154 -8.59 -6.75 -22.26
C LEU A 154 -8.95 -7.80 -23.30
N ARG A 155 -8.31 -8.98 -23.23
CA ARG A 155 -8.61 -10.08 -24.17
C ARG A 155 -10.08 -10.47 -24.12
N LYS A 156 -10.61 -10.65 -22.91
CA LYS A 156 -12.03 -11.01 -22.71
C LYS A 156 -12.97 -9.99 -23.35
N LYS A 157 -12.71 -8.68 -23.15
CA LYS A 157 -13.51 -7.62 -23.78
C LYS A 157 -13.44 -7.67 -25.31
N GLN A 158 -12.25 -7.87 -25.86
CA GLN A 158 -12.07 -7.97 -27.31
C GLN A 158 -12.74 -9.22 -27.90
N GLU A 159 -12.73 -10.33 -27.17
CA GLU A 159 -13.40 -11.57 -27.56
C GLU A 159 -14.92 -11.42 -27.54
N GLU A 160 -15.47 -10.77 -26.52
CA GLU A 160 -16.90 -10.44 -26.41
C GLU A 160 -17.35 -9.49 -27.53
N GLU A 161 -16.58 -8.44 -27.81
CA GLU A 161 -16.86 -7.48 -28.89
C GLU A 161 -16.85 -8.17 -30.26
N LYS A 162 -15.85 -9.02 -30.53
CA LYS A 162 -15.77 -9.79 -31.78
C LYS A 162 -16.91 -10.80 -31.93
N ALA A 163 -17.31 -11.45 -30.84
CA ALA A 163 -18.46 -12.35 -30.86
C ALA A 163 -19.76 -11.60 -31.19
N ALA A 164 -19.97 -10.43 -30.56
CA ALA A 164 -21.13 -9.59 -30.85
C ALA A 164 -21.12 -9.04 -32.28
N GLU A 165 -19.97 -8.72 -32.85
CA GLU A 165 -19.84 -8.33 -34.26
C GLU A 165 -20.12 -9.49 -35.22
N ALA A 166 -19.65 -10.71 -34.89
CA ALA A 166 -19.93 -11.90 -35.70
C ALA A 166 -21.41 -12.28 -35.68
N GLU A 167 -22.09 -12.17 -34.53
CA GLU A 167 -23.54 -12.38 -34.44
C GLU A 167 -24.31 -11.33 -35.24
N LYS A 168 -23.91 -10.05 -35.14
CA LYS A 168 -24.52 -8.97 -35.95
C LYS A 168 -24.31 -9.20 -37.45
N ALA A 169 -23.13 -9.65 -37.86
CA ALA A 169 -22.82 -9.95 -39.26
C ALA A 169 -23.51 -11.21 -39.78
N ALA A 170 -23.84 -12.17 -38.90
CA ALA A 170 -24.63 -13.36 -39.27
C ALA A 170 -26.14 -13.07 -39.32
N SER A 171 -26.60 -12.03 -38.63
CA SER A 171 -28.00 -11.58 -38.63
C SER A 171 -28.34 -10.54 -39.71
N ALA A 172 -27.34 -10.06 -40.45
CA ALA A 172 -27.46 -9.10 -41.55
C ALA A 172 -27.29 -9.81 -42.91
#